data_AF-A0A453B747-F1
#
_entry.id   AF-A0A453B747-F1
#
_cell.length_a   1.000
_cell.length_b   1.000
_cell.length_c   1.000
_cell.angle_alpha   90.00
_cell.angle_beta   90.00
_cell.angle_gamma   90.00
#
_symmetry.space_group_name_H-M   'P 1'
#
loop_
_entity.id
_entity.type
_entity.pdbx_description
1 polymer ?
#
loop_
_entity_poly.entity_id
_entity_poly.type
_entity_poly.pdbx_seq_one_letter_code
_entity_poly.pdbx_strand_id
1 'polypeptide(L)'
;EIEKAVDKIQGNVPKVEWDFEGIHYFDNGPLTVQYLFVLDALNFCFWPDKDLTYDNLASGLKLALEKDKSALDADRLKNYTGPQLRELLNWPRPLPIEEERVRLLHEVLVWSLKEALVARLLIL
;
A
#
# COMPACT_ATOMS: atom_id res chain seq x y z
N GLU A 1 -27.78 4.46 -12.81
CA GLU A 1 -26.94 5.16 -11.82
C GLU A 1 -25.70 5.81 -12.43
N ILE A 2 -24.82 5.09 -13.14
CA ILE A 2 -23.61 5.66 -13.77
C ILE A 2 -23.91 6.69 -14.87
N GLU A 3 -24.88 6.43 -15.75
CA GLU A 3 -25.24 7.35 -16.85
C GLU A 3 -25.70 8.73 -16.33
N LYS A 4 -26.47 8.76 -15.23
CA LYS A 4 -26.89 10.03 -14.59
C LYS A 4 -25.73 10.78 -13.97
N ALA A 5 -24.69 10.09 -13.51
CA ALA A 5 -23.47 10.72 -12.99
C ALA A 5 -22.64 11.33 -14.13
N VAL A 6 -22.56 10.64 -15.27
CA VAL A 6 -21.88 11.13 -16.48
C VAL A 6 -22.55 12.41 -17.02
N ASP A 7 -23.90 12.42 -17.09
CA ASP A 7 -24.66 13.60 -17.52
C ASP A 7 -24.46 14.81 -16.60
N LYS A 8 -24.27 14.59 -15.30
CA LYS A 8 -23.99 15.65 -14.31
C LYS A 8 -22.60 16.27 -14.46
N ILE A 9 -21.62 15.51 -14.95
CA ILE A 9 -20.24 15.98 -15.06
C ILE A 9 -20.07 16.88 -16.30
N GLN A 10 -20.95 16.78 -17.31
CA GLN A 10 -20.95 17.63 -18.52
C GLN A 10 -19.55 17.79 -19.16
N GLY A 11 -18.73 16.73 -19.13
CA GLY A 11 -17.35 16.75 -19.63
C GLY A 11 -16.32 17.43 -18.72
N ASN A 12 -16.72 18.02 -17.60
CA ASN A 12 -15.85 18.64 -16.60
C ASN A 12 -15.39 17.60 -15.57
N VAL A 13 -14.59 16.63 -16.02
CA VAL A 13 -13.99 15.63 -15.14
C VAL A 13 -13.07 16.35 -14.14
N PRO A 14 -13.30 16.23 -12.82
CA PRO A 14 -12.43 16.83 -11.83
C PRO A 14 -11.00 16.34 -12.04
N LYS A 15 -10.03 17.24 -11.92
CA LYS A 15 -8.62 16.85 -11.88
C LYS A 15 -8.43 15.93 -10.67
N VAL A 16 -8.09 14.67 -10.93
CA VAL A 16 -7.76 13.71 -9.86
C VAL A 16 -6.43 14.12 -9.27
N GLU A 17 -6.43 14.48 -8.00
CA GLU A 17 -5.21 14.73 -7.22
C GLU A 17 -4.77 13.43 -6.54
N TRP A 18 -3.45 13.25 -6.40
CA TRP A 18 -2.85 12.03 -5.85
C TRP A 18 -3.43 11.64 -4.48
N ASP A 19 -3.58 12.61 -3.59
CA ASP A 19 -4.04 12.39 -2.21
C ASP A 19 -5.45 12.95 -1.99
N PHE A 20 -6.36 12.76 -2.96
CA PHE A 20 -7.73 13.28 -2.88
C PHE A 20 -8.45 12.83 -1.58
N GLU A 21 -8.20 11.59 -1.14
CA GLU A 21 -8.79 11.02 0.08
C GLU A 21 -7.94 11.27 1.34
N GLY A 22 -6.74 11.84 1.21
CA GLY A 22 -5.86 12.14 2.35
C GLY A 22 -5.16 10.92 2.95
N ILE A 23 -5.25 9.74 2.33
CA ILE A 23 -4.75 8.45 2.85
C ILE A 23 -3.36 8.08 2.31
N HIS A 24 -2.88 8.76 1.27
CA HIS A 24 -1.63 8.40 0.61
C HIS A 24 -0.44 9.20 1.13
N TYR A 25 0.70 8.52 1.25
CA TYR A 25 1.97 9.21 1.44
C TYR A 25 2.41 9.87 0.12
N PHE A 26 2.96 11.08 0.20
CA PHE A 26 3.53 11.76 -0.95
C PHE A 26 4.66 12.72 -0.53
N ASP A 27 5.82 12.55 -1.13
CA ASP A 27 6.98 13.42 -0.95
C ASP A 27 7.63 13.86 -2.27
N ASN A 28 7.01 13.50 -3.41
CA ASN A 28 7.53 13.76 -4.75
C ASN A 28 8.95 13.18 -4.98
N GLY A 29 9.32 12.13 -4.25
CA GLY A 29 10.66 11.54 -4.24
C GLY A 29 10.66 10.01 -4.16
N PRO A 30 11.85 9.41 -3.96
CA PRO A 30 12.02 7.95 -3.94
C PRO A 30 11.21 7.24 -2.86
N LEU A 31 10.89 7.91 -1.75
CA LEU A 31 10.14 7.30 -0.65
C LEU A 31 8.66 7.11 -1.01
N THR A 32 8.08 7.99 -1.84
CA THR A 32 6.75 7.75 -2.45
C THR A 32 6.75 6.48 -3.31
N VAL A 33 7.83 6.25 -4.06
CA VAL A 33 7.95 5.04 -4.90
C VAL A 33 8.04 3.79 -4.01
N GLN A 34 8.88 3.82 -2.97
CA GLN A 34 9.01 2.73 -2.00
C GLN A 34 7.69 2.44 -1.28
N TYR A 35 6.96 3.48 -0.87
CA TYR A 35 5.61 3.36 -0.31
C TYR A 35 4.68 2.59 -1.25
N LEU A 36 4.68 2.90 -2.55
CA LEU A 36 3.81 2.23 -3.51
C LEU A 36 4.12 0.75 -3.64
N PHE A 37 5.40 0.37 -3.68
CA PHE A 37 5.77 -1.04 -3.74
C PHE A 37 5.35 -1.81 -2.49
N VAL A 38 5.54 -1.22 -1.31
CA VAL A 38 5.11 -1.86 -0.06
C VAL A 38 3.59 -1.97 -0.01
N LEU A 39 2.87 -0.89 -0.33
CA LEU A 39 1.40 -0.89 -0.36
C LEU A 39 0.86 -1.96 -1.32
N ASP A 40 1.46 -2.07 -2.50
CA ASP A 40 1.10 -3.01 -3.54
C ASP A 40 1.40 -4.48 -3.17
N ALA A 41 2.51 -4.73 -2.45
CA ALA A 41 2.83 -6.04 -1.89
C ALA A 41 1.82 -6.49 -0.83
N LEU A 42 1.34 -5.53 -0.02
CA LEU A 42 0.34 -5.78 1.01
C LEU A 42 -1.08 -5.88 0.44
N ASN A 43 -1.37 -5.18 -0.65
CA ASN A 43 -2.69 -5.12 -1.27
C ASN A 43 -2.96 -6.29 -2.23
N PHE A 44 -2.83 -7.54 -1.77
CA PHE A 44 -3.22 -8.72 -2.55
C PHE A 44 -4.57 -9.29 -2.08
N CYS A 45 -5.42 -9.61 -3.06
CA CYS A 45 -6.82 -9.96 -2.86
C CYS A 45 -6.99 -11.31 -2.18
N PHE A 46 -7.23 -11.31 -0.86
CA PHE A 46 -8.41 -11.89 -0.21
C PHE A 46 -8.48 -11.24 1.17
N TRP A 47 -9.43 -10.34 1.36
CA TRP A 47 -9.75 -9.76 2.65
C TRP A 47 -10.84 -10.63 3.30
N PRO A 48 -10.51 -11.69 4.06
CA PRO A 48 -11.52 -12.41 4.85
C PRO A 48 -12.05 -11.56 6.01
N ASP A 49 -11.55 -10.33 6.18
CA ASP A 49 -12.02 -9.35 7.16
C ASP A 49 -12.67 -8.17 6.45
N LYS A 50 -13.96 -7.96 6.73
CA LYS A 50 -14.80 -6.90 6.16
C LYS A 50 -14.44 -5.50 6.66
N ASP A 51 -13.75 -5.38 7.79
CA ASP A 51 -13.40 -4.05 8.34
C ASP A 51 -12.01 -3.60 7.90
N LEU A 52 -11.20 -4.47 7.29
CA LEU A 52 -9.87 -4.13 6.79
C LEU A 52 -9.97 -3.74 5.31
N THR A 53 -9.77 -2.46 5.03
CA THR A 53 -9.85 -1.88 3.68
C THR A 53 -8.48 -1.49 3.15
N TYR A 54 -8.45 -1.16 1.86
CA TYR A 54 -7.28 -0.55 1.22
C TYR A 54 -6.83 0.72 1.96
N ASP A 55 -7.78 1.58 2.35
CA ASP A 55 -7.52 2.84 3.04
C ASP A 55 -6.78 2.64 4.35
N ASN A 56 -7.05 1.53 5.06
CA ASN A 56 -6.34 1.20 6.28
C ASN A 56 -4.86 0.87 6.01
N LEU A 57 -4.54 0.16 4.94
CA LEU A 57 -3.14 -0.07 4.55
C LEU A 57 -2.47 1.23 4.14
N ALA A 58 -3.11 1.99 3.24
CA ALA A 58 -2.58 3.23 2.72
C ALA A 58 -2.28 4.22 3.85
N SER A 59 -3.25 4.43 4.74
CA SER A 59 -3.14 5.33 5.89
C SER A 59 -2.15 4.81 6.94
N GLY A 60 -2.14 3.50 7.23
CA GLY A 60 -1.20 2.91 8.19
C GLY A 60 0.25 3.11 7.77
N LEU A 61 0.56 2.83 6.50
CA LEU A 61 1.90 3.08 5.93
C LEU A 61 2.24 4.57 5.88
N LYS A 62 1.27 5.45 5.54
CA LYS A 62 1.47 6.91 5.58
C LYS A 62 1.87 7.37 6.98
N LEU A 63 1.12 7.00 8.00
CA LEU A 63 1.39 7.36 9.39
C LEU A 63 2.75 6.82 9.87
N ALA A 64 3.12 5.60 9.46
CA ALA A 64 4.43 5.05 9.74
C ALA A 64 5.57 5.90 9.16
N LEU A 65 5.44 6.33 7.90
CA LEU A 65 6.43 7.20 7.22
C LEU A 65 6.43 8.64 7.72
N GLU A 66 5.31 9.16 8.19
CA GLU A 66 5.23 10.47 8.83
C GLU A 66 5.95 10.45 10.19
N LYS A 67 5.85 9.35 10.93
CA LYS A 67 6.54 9.13 12.21
C LYS A 67 8.03 8.82 12.04
N ASP A 68 8.38 7.99 11.06
CA ASP A 68 9.74 7.49 10.83
C ASP A 68 9.97 7.30 9.33
N LYS A 69 10.79 8.16 8.72
CA LYS A 69 11.11 8.11 7.29
C LYS A 69 11.86 6.85 6.86
N SER A 70 12.47 6.14 7.81
CA SER A 70 13.17 4.87 7.57
C SER A 70 12.26 3.64 7.80
N ALA A 71 10.97 3.84 8.08
CA ALA A 71 10.05 2.76 8.44
C ALA A 71 9.91 1.68 7.36
N LEU A 72 10.20 2.02 6.10
CA LEU A 72 10.09 1.10 4.96
C LEU A 72 11.44 0.63 4.41
N ASP A 73 12.56 0.90 5.08
CA ASP A 73 13.88 0.46 4.63
C ASP A 73 13.92 -1.05 4.40
N ALA A 74 14.43 -1.48 3.24
CA ALA A 74 14.42 -2.89 2.84
C ALA A 74 15.14 -3.78 3.87
N ASP A 75 16.23 -3.30 4.48
CA ASP A 75 16.96 -4.02 5.52
C ASP A 75 16.16 -4.26 6.81
N ARG A 76 15.19 -3.39 7.09
CA ARG A 76 14.25 -3.56 8.20
C ARG A 76 13.15 -4.51 7.79
N LEU A 77 12.47 -4.20 6.68
CA LEU A 77 11.29 -4.91 6.23
C LEU A 77 11.56 -6.38 5.90
N LYS A 78 12.76 -6.76 5.43
CA LYS A 78 13.14 -8.17 5.16
C LYS A 78 13.15 -9.07 6.41
N ASN A 79 13.13 -8.47 7.60
CA ASN A 79 13.16 -9.17 8.88
C ASN A 79 11.86 -9.02 9.66
N TYR A 80 10.81 -8.45 9.05
CA TYR A 80 9.55 -8.25 9.74
C TYR A 80 8.86 -9.59 10.00
N THR A 81 8.21 -9.66 11.15
CA THR A 81 7.24 -10.70 11.49
C THR A 81 5.83 -10.17 11.27
N GLY A 82 4.85 -11.07 11.23
CA GLY A 82 3.45 -10.69 11.14
C GLY A 82 3.02 -9.61 12.15
N PRO A 83 3.31 -9.79 13.45
CA PRO A 83 2.99 -8.81 14.48
C PRO A 83 3.68 -7.45 14.29
N GLN A 84 4.91 -7.43 13.78
CA GLN A 84 5.62 -6.16 13.48
C GLN A 84 5.00 -5.44 12.28
N LEU A 85 4.56 -6.16 11.25
CA LEU A 85 3.82 -5.59 10.14
C LEU A 85 2.47 -5.00 10.61
N ARG A 86 1.78 -5.70 11.50
CA ARG A 86 0.54 -5.21 12.13
C ARG A 86 0.77 -3.94 12.96
N GLU A 87 1.85 -3.90 13.74
CA GLU A 87 2.25 -2.73 14.51
C GLU A 87 2.59 -1.55 13.60
N LEU A 88 3.32 -1.78 12.51
CA LEU A 88 3.62 -0.77 11.48
C LEU A 88 2.35 -0.14 10.91
N LEU A 89 1.34 -0.96 10.62
CA LEU A 89 0.05 -0.54 10.09
C LEU A 89 -0.87 0.08 11.14
N ASN A 90 -0.45 0.13 12.41
CA ASN A 90 -1.26 0.56 13.54
C ASN A 90 -2.62 -0.18 13.60
N TRP A 91 -2.62 -1.48 13.29
CA TRP A 91 -3.84 -2.29 13.21
C TRP A 91 -4.11 -3.05 14.52
N PRO A 92 -5.31 -2.94 15.12
CA PRO A 92 -5.52 -3.32 16.52
C PRO A 92 -5.65 -4.82 16.77
N ARG A 93 -5.77 -5.65 15.73
CA ARG A 93 -6.06 -7.09 15.81
C ARG A 93 -5.30 -7.84 14.72
N PRO A 94 -5.12 -9.17 14.80
CA PRO A 94 -4.35 -9.91 13.79
C PRO A 94 -4.80 -9.61 12.37
N LEU A 95 -3.85 -9.37 11.47
CA LEU A 95 -4.15 -9.15 10.06
C LEU A 95 -4.63 -10.47 9.43
N PRO A 96 -5.58 -10.41 8.50
CA PRO A 96 -5.86 -11.53 7.62
C PRO A 96 -4.62 -12.03 6.89
N ILE A 97 -4.36 -13.32 7.03
CA ILE A 97 -3.23 -13.99 6.36
C ILE A 97 -1.91 -13.23 6.61
N GLU A 98 -1.72 -12.79 7.87
CA GLU A 98 -0.63 -11.90 8.31
C GLU A 98 0.77 -12.41 7.86
N GLU A 99 1.03 -13.70 8.03
CA GLU A 99 2.30 -14.32 7.62
C GLU A 99 2.50 -14.34 6.10
N GLU A 100 1.43 -14.46 5.32
CA GLU A 100 1.51 -14.41 3.85
C GLU A 100 1.79 -12.99 3.36
N ARG A 101 1.22 -11.97 4.02
CA ARG A 101 1.54 -10.57 3.76
C ARG A 101 3.03 -10.29 3.98
N VAL A 102 3.59 -10.83 5.05
CA VAL A 102 5.03 -10.74 5.34
C VAL A 102 5.85 -11.51 4.30
N ARG A 103 5.43 -12.72 3.91
CA ARG A 103 6.10 -13.50 2.86
C ARG A 103 6.18 -12.72 1.55
N LEU A 104 5.08 -12.12 1.11
CA LEU A 104 5.02 -11.30 -0.11
C LEU A 104 5.81 -10.00 0.01
N LEU A 105 5.76 -9.36 1.19
CA LEU A 105 6.61 -8.21 1.49
C LEU A 105 8.09 -8.57 1.33
N HIS A 106 8.52 -9.71 1.86
CA HIS A 106 9.89 -10.19 1.69
C HIS A 106 10.23 -10.47 0.23
N GLU A 107 9.33 -11.10 -0.54
CA GLU A 107 9.57 -11.34 -1.97
C GLU A 107 9.81 -10.03 -2.73
N VAL A 108 8.94 -9.03 -2.56
CA VAL A 108 9.04 -7.73 -3.25
C VAL A 108 10.32 -6.98 -2.89
N LEU A 109 10.89 -7.23 -1.71
CA LEU A 109 12.12 -6.60 -1.22
C LEU A 109 13.40 -7.40 -1.50
N VAL A 110 13.29 -8.70 -1.78
CA VAL A 110 14.40 -9.57 -2.19
C VAL A 110 14.79 -9.30 -3.64
N TRP A 111 13.81 -9.00 -4.50
CA TRP A 111 14.07 -8.45 -5.82
C TRP A 111 14.43 -6.99 -5.65
N SER A 112 15.54 -6.53 -6.24
CA SER A 112 15.78 -5.09 -6.30
C SER A 112 14.53 -4.42 -6.93
N LEU A 113 14.18 -3.20 -6.53
CA LEU A 113 13.01 -2.47 -7.07
C LEU A 113 12.91 -2.51 -8.61
N LYS A 114 14.04 -2.70 -9.30
CA LYS A 114 14.13 -2.89 -10.76
C LYS A 114 13.60 -4.24 -11.25
N GLU A 115 13.82 -5.33 -10.52
CA GLU A 115 13.41 -6.69 -10.89
C GLU A 115 11.95 -6.95 -10.50
N ALA A 116 11.48 -6.39 -9.38
CA ALA A 116 10.07 -6.47 -8.96
C ALA A 116 9.11 -5.85 -9.99
N LEU A 117 9.51 -4.74 -10.64
CA LEU A 117 8.76 -4.11 -11.74
C LEU A 117 8.53 -5.07 -12.90
N VAL A 118 9.56 -5.82 -13.31
CA VAL A 118 9.48 -6.75 -14.45
C VAL A 118 8.62 -7.95 -14.12
N ALA A 119 8.74 -8.49 -12.91
CA ALA A 119 7.98 -9.68 -12.50
C ALA A 119 6.47 -9.40 -12.39
N ARG A 120 6.06 -8.23 -11.88
CA ARG A 120 4.63 -7.94 -11.65
C ARG A 120 3.90 -7.45 -12.91
N LEU A 121 4.59 -6.75 -13.82
CA LEU A 121 4.07 -6.41 -15.16
C LEU A 121 3.83 -7.65 -16.04
N LEU A 122 4.39 -8.81 -15.71
CA LEU A 122 4.18 -10.07 -16.43
C LEU A 122 3.01 -10.89 -15.89
N ILE A 123 2.42 -10.49 -14.75
CA ILE A 123 1.32 -11.20 -14.07
C ILE A 123 0.00 -10.39 -14.14
N LEU A 124 0.02 -9.20 -14.74
CA LEU A 124 -1.14 -8.40 -15.15
C LEU A 124 -1.27 -8.40 -16.68
#